data_AF-A0A3N9XNX9-F1
#
_entry.id   AF-A0A3N9XNX9-F1
#
_cell.length_a   1.000
_cell.length_b   1.000
_cell.length_c   1.000
_cell.angle_alpha   90.00
_cell.angle_beta   90.00
_cell.angle_gamma   90.00
#
_symmetry.space_group_name_H-M   'P 1'
#
loop_
_entity.id
_entity.type
_entity.pdbx_description
1 polymer ?
#
loop_
_entity_poly.entity_id
_entity_poly.type
_entity_poly.pdbx_seq_one_letter_code
_entity_poly.pdbx_strand_id
1 'polypeptide(L)'
;YMRAPATADNSPLLEHTLMPTHMQARFSPEELREAELVAPFSFTKGVPVVRVPGFTMANAHAFGTLLYDLATDPGQERPLIDDELELRMLGLLVELMRANDAPPSQFERLGLPEKGPVGTEHLQIRRQWTLVERGQARIIPDE
;
A
#
# COMPACT_ATOMS: atom_id res chain seq x y z
N TYR A 1 -3.63 -11.55 1.94
CA TYR A 1 -3.39 -10.75 0.73
C TYR A 1 -2.71 -9.46 1.13
N MET A 2 -1.57 -9.15 0.52
CA MET A 2 -0.77 -7.95 0.79
C MET A 2 -0.45 -7.27 -0.54
N ARG A 3 -1.05 -6.10 -0.79
CA ARG A 3 -0.84 -5.34 -2.03
C ARG A 3 0.39 -4.45 -1.92
N ALA A 4 1.37 -4.69 -2.78
CA ALA A 4 2.52 -3.81 -2.93
C ALA A 4 2.18 -2.60 -3.82
N PRO A 5 3.00 -1.54 -3.79
CA PRO A 5 2.94 -0.47 -4.78
C PRO A 5 2.98 -1.03 -6.21
N ALA A 6 2.34 -0.35 -7.15
CA ALA A 6 2.31 -0.81 -8.54
C ALA A 6 3.69 -0.69 -9.22
N THR A 7 4.49 0.26 -8.77
CA THR A 7 5.75 0.67 -9.40
C THR A 7 6.86 0.87 -8.37
N ALA A 8 8.11 0.78 -8.83
CA ALA A 8 9.30 0.82 -7.98
C ALA A 8 9.55 2.18 -7.32
N ASP A 9 8.98 3.26 -7.85
CA ASP A 9 9.03 4.60 -7.26
C ASP A 9 8.14 4.73 -6.00
N ASN A 10 7.22 3.77 -5.75
CA ASN A 10 6.34 3.74 -4.59
C ASN A 10 5.60 5.09 -4.38
N SER A 11 5.22 5.74 -5.47
CA SER A 11 4.67 7.09 -5.48
C SER A 11 3.29 7.12 -6.12
N PRO A 12 2.43 8.10 -5.80
CA PRO A 12 2.60 9.12 -4.76
C PRO A 12 2.45 8.56 -3.33
N LEU A 13 3.38 8.89 -2.43
CA LEU A 13 3.35 8.50 -1.02
C LEU A 13 3.14 9.74 -0.15
N LEU A 14 2.00 9.79 0.53
CA LEU A 14 1.57 10.96 1.31
C LEU A 14 1.09 10.52 2.69
N GLU A 15 1.46 11.29 3.71
CA GLU A 15 0.97 11.13 5.08
C GLU A 15 -0.08 12.19 5.38
N HIS A 16 -1.12 11.78 6.12
CA HIS A 16 -2.21 12.65 6.55
C HIS A 16 -2.32 12.59 8.07
N THR A 17 -2.07 13.70 8.76
CA THR A 17 -2.00 13.72 10.22
C THR A 17 -2.48 15.05 10.82
N LEU A 18 -2.99 14.99 12.05
CA LEU A 18 -3.18 16.16 12.92
C LEU A 18 -2.07 16.29 13.97
N MET A 19 -1.16 15.32 14.03
CA MET A 19 -0.04 15.25 14.95
C MET A 19 1.24 15.03 14.12
N PRO A 20 1.96 16.10 13.73
CA PRO A 20 3.14 16.02 12.87
C PRO A 20 4.35 15.50 13.66
N THR A 21 4.30 14.21 13.97
CA THR A 21 5.34 13.50 14.73
C THR A 21 5.57 12.11 14.14
N HIS A 22 6.83 11.74 14.02
CA HIS A 22 7.29 10.36 13.89
C HIS A 22 7.23 9.65 15.25
N MET A 23 7.43 8.32 15.26
CA MET A 23 7.45 7.54 16.51
C MET A 23 8.48 8.05 17.53
N GLN A 24 9.61 8.61 17.08
CA GLN A 24 10.73 9.02 17.94
C GLN A 24 11.04 10.53 17.87
N ALA A 25 10.34 11.30 17.04
CA ALA A 25 10.67 12.70 16.81
C ALA A 25 9.46 13.50 16.30
N ARG A 26 9.54 14.83 16.38
CA ARG A 26 8.61 15.71 15.64
C ARG A 26 9.01 15.75 14.17
N PHE A 27 8.08 16.14 13.28
CA PHE A 27 8.45 16.47 11.91
C PHE A 27 9.44 17.64 11.92
N SER A 28 10.42 17.56 11.02
CA SER A 28 11.41 18.62 10.81
C SER A 28 10.78 19.82 10.08
N PRO A 29 11.40 21.01 10.18
CA PRO A 29 10.98 22.15 9.37
C PRO A 29 11.00 21.87 7.86
N GLU A 30 11.91 21.01 7.38
CA GLU A 30 12.03 20.66 5.96
C GLU A 30 10.79 19.90 5.46
N GLU A 31 10.36 18.88 6.19
CA GLU A 31 9.16 18.09 5.88
C GLU A 31 7.89 18.95 5.89
N LEU A 32 7.83 19.91 6.82
CA LEU A 32 6.66 20.79 6.96
C LEU A 32 6.60 21.90 5.91
N ARG A 33 7.65 22.18 5.14
CA ARG A 33 7.60 23.20 4.07
C ARG A 33 6.66 22.82 2.93
N GLU A 34 6.48 21.52 2.71
CA GLU A 34 5.58 20.97 1.69
C GLU A 34 4.21 20.58 2.29
N ALA A 35 3.94 20.99 3.53
CA ALA A 35 2.69 20.69 4.20
C ALA A 35 1.52 21.47 3.61
N GLU A 36 0.43 20.76 3.34
CA GLU A 36 -0.84 21.34 2.89
C GLU A 36 -1.96 20.96 3.87
N LEU A 37 -2.79 21.94 4.23
CA LEU A 37 -4.02 21.66 4.97
C LEU A 37 -5.09 21.21 3.96
N VAL A 38 -5.50 19.95 4.05
CA VAL A 38 -6.48 19.37 3.12
C VAL A 38 -7.84 19.20 3.77
N ALA A 39 -8.87 19.07 2.92
CA ALA A 39 -10.24 18.88 3.35
C ALA A 39 -10.39 17.66 4.29
N PRO A 40 -11.38 17.67 5.20
CA PRO A 40 -11.67 16.54 6.08
C PRO A 40 -12.00 15.27 5.28
N PHE A 41 -11.55 14.13 5.78
CA PHE A 41 -12.09 12.83 5.36
C PHE A 41 -13.39 12.55 6.11
N SER A 42 -14.19 11.61 5.61
CA SER A 42 -15.45 11.17 6.24
C SER A 42 -15.28 10.79 7.72
N PHE A 43 -14.14 10.21 8.10
CA PHE A 43 -13.85 9.77 9.47
C PHE A 43 -13.17 10.84 10.34
N THR A 44 -12.75 11.99 9.78
CA THR A 44 -12.07 13.05 10.55
C THR A 44 -13.04 14.04 11.21
N LYS A 45 -14.34 13.73 11.25
CA LYS A 45 -15.39 14.50 11.96
C LYS A 45 -15.42 15.98 11.57
N GLY A 46 -15.18 16.27 10.30
CA GLY A 46 -15.17 17.64 9.77
C GLY A 46 -13.90 18.44 10.08
N VAL A 47 -12.88 17.82 10.68
CA VAL A 47 -11.60 18.47 10.97
C VAL A 47 -10.64 18.24 9.79
N PRO A 48 -10.05 19.30 9.22
CA PRO A 48 -9.05 19.19 8.15
C PRO A 48 -7.76 18.58 8.69
N VAL A 49 -6.95 17.97 7.81
CA VAL A 49 -5.69 17.32 8.20
C VAL A 49 -4.51 17.91 7.47
N VAL A 50 -3.31 17.81 8.05
CA VAL A 50 -2.08 18.18 7.37
C VAL A 50 -1.65 17.01 6.49
N ARG A 51 -1.40 17.29 5.21
CA ARG A 51 -0.84 16.38 4.23
C ARG A 51 0.61 16.74 3.95
N VAL A 52 1.52 15.77 3.99
CA VAL A 52 2.94 15.95 3.65
C VAL A 52 3.42 14.79 2.78
N PRO A 53 4.54 14.94 2.04
CA PRO A 53 5.26 13.81 1.47
C PRO A 53 5.59 12.79 2.56
N GLY A 54 5.21 11.53 2.34
CA GLY A 54 5.56 10.44 3.24
C GLY A 54 6.91 9.84 2.89
N PHE A 55 7.47 9.06 3.82
CA PHE A 55 8.70 8.31 3.58
C PHE A 55 8.52 6.84 4.00
N THR A 56 9.38 5.96 3.48
CA THR A 56 9.44 4.57 3.96
C THR A 56 10.87 4.19 4.27
N MET A 57 11.08 3.42 5.33
CA MET A 57 12.40 2.85 5.64
C MET A 57 12.80 1.75 4.64
N ALA A 58 11.82 1.01 4.13
CA ALA A 58 12.00 0.00 3.10
C ALA A 58 10.91 0.14 2.03
N ASN A 59 11.29 -0.01 0.77
CA ASN A 59 10.34 0.07 -0.32
C ASN A 59 9.58 -1.26 -0.45
N ALA A 60 8.29 -1.25 -0.10
CA ALA A 60 7.42 -2.43 -0.17
C ALA A 60 7.33 -3.05 -1.58
N HIS A 61 7.56 -2.26 -2.64
CA HIS A 61 7.60 -2.78 -4.01
C HIS A 61 8.66 -3.88 -4.16
N ALA A 62 9.78 -3.80 -3.44
CA ALA A 62 10.85 -4.79 -3.52
C ALA A 62 10.43 -6.21 -3.10
N PHE A 63 9.33 -6.35 -2.35
CA PHE A 63 8.79 -7.64 -1.91
C PHE A 63 7.64 -8.16 -2.79
N GLY A 64 7.09 -7.32 -3.66
CA GLY A 64 5.96 -7.65 -4.52
C GLY A 64 4.63 -7.85 -3.79
N THR A 65 3.57 -8.05 -4.56
CA THR A 65 2.22 -8.37 -4.06
C THR A 65 2.17 -9.84 -3.64
N LEU A 66 1.64 -10.11 -2.45
CA LEU A 66 1.64 -11.44 -1.84
C LEU A 66 0.22 -11.95 -1.56
N LEU A 67 0.03 -13.25 -1.76
CA LEU A 67 -1.22 -13.97 -1.47
C LEU A 67 -0.87 -15.29 -0.79
N TYR A 68 -1.59 -15.61 0.28
CA TYR A 68 -1.38 -16.81 1.09
C TYR A 68 -2.74 -17.41 1.43
N ASP A 69 -2.79 -18.74 1.52
CA ASP A 69 -3.89 -19.46 2.14
C ASP A 69 -3.54 -19.72 3.61
N LEU A 70 -4.08 -18.90 4.51
CA LEU A 70 -3.77 -19.01 5.95
C LEU A 70 -4.29 -20.30 6.60
N ALA A 71 -5.21 -21.03 5.96
CA ALA A 71 -5.69 -22.30 6.48
C ALA A 71 -4.64 -23.42 6.31
N THR A 72 -3.90 -23.40 5.20
CA THR A 72 -2.88 -24.40 4.87
C THR A 72 -1.45 -23.89 5.06
N ASP A 73 -1.26 -22.57 5.11
CA ASP A 73 0.00 -21.86 5.31
C ASP A 73 -0.17 -20.72 6.34
N PRO A 74 -0.36 -21.06 7.64
CA PRO A 74 -0.49 -20.05 8.69
C PRO A 74 0.79 -19.23 8.91
N GLY A 75 1.95 -19.76 8.49
CA GLY A 75 3.25 -19.10 8.57
C GLY A 75 3.54 -18.12 7.44
N GLN A 76 2.71 -18.06 6.39
CA GLN A 76 2.92 -17.22 5.20
C GLN A 76 4.25 -17.52 4.50
N GLU A 77 4.63 -18.79 4.44
CA GLU A 77 5.90 -19.26 3.87
C GLU A 77 5.79 -19.52 2.36
N ARG A 78 4.58 -19.79 1.87
CA ARG A 78 4.32 -20.31 0.52
C ARG A 78 3.33 -19.41 -0.22
N PRO A 79 3.80 -18.27 -0.78
CA PRO A 79 2.94 -17.36 -1.52
C PRO A 79 2.38 -18.06 -2.77
N LEU A 80 1.20 -17.62 -3.20
CA LEU A 80 0.41 -18.21 -4.27
C LEU A 80 0.33 -17.28 -5.47
N ILE A 81 0.33 -17.85 -6.68
CA ILE A 81 -0.12 -17.16 -7.89
C ILE A 81 -1.50 -17.70 -8.27
N ASP A 82 -2.52 -16.89 -8.03
CA ASP A 82 -3.91 -17.20 -8.39
C ASP A 82 -4.61 -15.91 -8.83
N ASP A 83 -4.79 -15.76 -10.15
CA ASP A 83 -5.31 -14.54 -10.77
C ASP A 83 -6.80 -14.31 -10.40
N GLU A 84 -7.58 -15.38 -10.24
CA GLU A 84 -9.00 -15.29 -9.86
C GLU A 84 -9.13 -14.86 -8.39
N LEU A 85 -8.33 -15.46 -7.51
CA LEU A 85 -8.32 -15.10 -6.11
C LEU A 85 -7.75 -13.69 -5.89
N GLU A 86 -6.71 -13.29 -6.62
CA GLU A 86 -6.20 -11.91 -6.60
C GLU A 86 -7.28 -10.92 -7.03
N LEU A 87 -7.99 -11.18 -8.14
CA LEU A 87 -9.05 -10.30 -8.61
C LEU A 87 -10.15 -10.13 -7.57
N ARG A 88 -10.55 -11.23 -6.90
CA ARG A 88 -11.49 -11.18 -5.78
C ARG A 88 -10.97 -10.33 -4.62
N MET A 89 -9.70 -10.52 -4.22
CA MET A 89 -9.09 -9.76 -3.13
C MET A 89 -8.96 -8.27 -3.46
N LEU A 90 -8.66 -7.93 -4.71
CA LEU A 90 -8.64 -6.55 -5.18
C LEU A 90 -10.02 -5.88 -5.11
N GLY A 91 -11.08 -6.60 -5.49
CA GLY A 91 -12.45 -6.11 -5.36
C GLY A 91 -12.76 -5.70 -3.92
N LEU A 92 -12.46 -6.58 -2.95
CA LEU A 92 -12.64 -6.30 -1.52
C LEU A 92 -11.77 -5.13 -1.03
N LEU A 93 -10.50 -5.08 -1.45
CA LEU A 93 -9.59 -4.00 -1.09
C LEU A 93 -10.12 -2.65 -1.56
N VAL A 94 -10.49 -2.54 -2.85
CA VAL A 94 -10.97 -1.29 -3.44
C VAL A 94 -12.31 -0.85 -2.85
N GLU A 95 -13.22 -1.79 -2.57
CA GLU A 95 -14.47 -1.49 -1.87
C GLU A 95 -14.20 -0.88 -0.48
N LEU A 96 -13.32 -1.49 0.31
CA LEU A 96 -12.94 -0.97 1.62
C LEU A 96 -12.21 0.37 1.53
N MET A 97 -11.32 0.56 0.56
CA MET A 97 -10.63 1.84 0.34
C MET A 97 -11.64 2.97 0.08
N ARG A 98 -12.63 2.73 -0.78
CA ARG A 98 -13.69 3.72 -1.07
C ARG A 98 -14.58 3.96 0.15
N ALA A 99 -14.98 2.90 0.84
CA ALA A 99 -15.83 3.01 2.03
C ALA A 99 -15.15 3.79 3.17
N ASN A 100 -13.81 3.78 3.22
CA ASN A 100 -13.02 4.50 4.23
C ASN A 100 -12.43 5.82 3.70
N ASP A 101 -12.91 6.32 2.56
CA ASP A 101 -12.49 7.61 2.02
C ASP A 101 -10.97 7.72 1.81
N ALA A 102 -10.36 6.64 1.30
CA ALA A 102 -8.95 6.62 0.96
C ALA A 102 -8.63 7.71 -0.07
N PRO A 103 -7.51 8.44 0.06
CA PRO A 103 -7.17 9.52 -0.85
C PRO A 103 -6.87 8.98 -2.26
N PRO A 104 -7.16 9.74 -3.34
CA PRO A 104 -6.86 9.34 -4.73
C PRO A 104 -5.41 8.88 -4.94
N SER A 105 -4.47 9.53 -4.26
CA SER A 105 -3.04 9.18 -4.29
C SER A 105 -2.78 7.71 -3.93
N GLN A 106 -3.58 7.13 -3.02
CA GLN A 106 -3.39 5.75 -2.60
C GLN A 106 -3.90 4.76 -3.67
N PHE A 107 -4.93 5.11 -4.45
CA PHE A 107 -5.35 4.30 -5.60
C PHE A 107 -4.29 4.30 -6.69
N GLU A 108 -3.74 5.48 -7.01
CA GLU A 108 -2.65 5.65 -7.97
C GLU A 108 -1.40 4.85 -7.57
N ARG A 109 -0.94 5.02 -6.33
CA ARG A 109 0.23 4.31 -5.78
C ARG A 109 0.12 2.79 -5.87
N LEU A 110 -1.09 2.25 -5.69
CA LEU A 110 -1.35 0.81 -5.77
C LEU A 110 -1.73 0.33 -7.18
N GLY A 111 -1.86 1.24 -8.16
CA GLY A 111 -2.31 0.93 -9.52
C GLY A 111 -3.71 0.36 -9.55
N LEU A 112 -4.65 1.02 -8.85
CA LEU A 112 -6.05 0.62 -8.69
C LEU A 112 -6.98 1.74 -9.17
N PRO A 113 -8.19 1.41 -9.62
CA PRO A 113 -9.12 2.42 -10.10
C PRO A 113 -9.83 3.09 -8.91
N GLU A 114 -9.75 4.42 -8.82
CA GLU A 114 -10.53 5.19 -7.83
C GLU A 114 -12.04 4.97 -8.02
N LYS A 115 -12.48 4.89 -9.29
CA LYS A 115 -13.89 4.69 -9.68
C LYS A 115 -14.03 3.53 -10.65
N GLY A 116 -15.14 2.81 -10.58
CA GLY A 116 -15.44 1.67 -11.46
C GLY A 116 -14.95 0.31 -10.93
N PRO A 117 -15.16 -0.77 -11.68
CA PRO A 117 -14.75 -2.12 -11.28
C PRO A 117 -13.23 -2.31 -11.37
N VAL A 118 -12.71 -3.28 -10.63
CA VAL A 118 -11.36 -3.80 -10.85
C VAL A 118 -11.42 -4.84 -11.97
N GLY A 119 -10.55 -4.74 -12.97
CA GLY A 119 -10.29 -5.76 -13.99
C GLY A 119 -8.92 -6.44 -13.88
N THR A 120 -8.67 -7.39 -14.79
CA THR A 120 -7.43 -8.20 -14.85
C THR A 120 -6.17 -7.36 -15.13
N GLU A 121 -6.32 -6.16 -15.69
CA GLU A 121 -5.26 -5.20 -15.90
C GLU A 121 -4.58 -4.73 -14.60
N HIS A 122 -5.27 -4.86 -13.46
CA HIS A 122 -4.80 -4.46 -12.13
C HIS A 122 -4.09 -5.58 -11.36
N LEU A 123 -4.05 -6.81 -11.90
CA LEU A 123 -3.34 -7.93 -11.28
C LEU A 123 -1.83 -7.65 -11.24
N GLN A 124 -1.20 -7.95 -10.10
CA GLN A 124 0.22 -7.69 -9.88
C GLN A 124 1.00 -8.92 -9.42
N ILE A 125 0.39 -9.95 -8.83
CA ILE A 125 1.15 -11.09 -8.26
C ILE A 125 2.04 -11.71 -9.33
N ARG A 126 1.48 -12.07 -10.48
CA ARG A 126 2.23 -12.66 -11.59
C ARG A 126 3.29 -11.71 -12.15
N ARG A 127 2.99 -10.41 -12.25
CA ARG A 127 3.90 -9.39 -12.80
C ARG A 127 5.09 -9.15 -11.86
N GLN A 128 4.85 -9.18 -10.56
CA GLN A 128 5.81 -8.91 -9.51
C GLN A 128 6.44 -10.20 -8.95
N TRP A 129 6.15 -11.37 -9.51
CA TRP A 129 6.57 -12.66 -8.93
C TRP A 129 8.08 -12.78 -8.74
N THR A 130 8.86 -12.25 -9.69
CA THR A 130 10.33 -12.22 -9.56
C THR A 130 10.83 -11.41 -8.36
N LEU A 131 10.04 -10.42 -7.89
CA LEU A 131 10.34 -9.65 -6.67
C LEU A 131 10.02 -10.49 -5.43
N VAL A 132 8.93 -11.25 -5.46
CA VAL A 132 8.54 -12.18 -4.38
C VAL A 132 9.63 -13.22 -4.16
N GLU A 133 10.09 -13.89 -5.22
CA GLU A 133 11.15 -14.90 -5.15
C GLU A 133 12.46 -14.33 -4.56
N ARG A 134 12.84 -13.13 -4.99
CA ARG A 134 14.02 -12.42 -4.45
C ARG A 134 13.83 -11.99 -3.00
N GLY A 135 12.62 -11.59 -2.62
CA GLY A 135 12.26 -11.22 -1.26
C GLY A 135 12.41 -12.41 -0.30
N GLN A 136 11.91 -13.59 -0.69
CA GLN A 136 12.03 -14.81 0.10
C GLN A 136 13.48 -15.29 0.26
N ALA A 137 14.28 -15.21 -0.80
CA ALA A 137 15.70 -15.58 -0.77
C ALA A 137 16.55 -14.71 0.19
N ARG A 138 16.11 -13.50 0.53
CA ARG A 138 16.82 -12.60 1.47
C ARG A 138 16.49 -12.84 2.95
N ILE A 139 15.44 -13.61 3.24
CA ILE A 139 14.97 -13.87 4.61
C ILE A 139 15.68 -15.08 5.23
N ILE A 140 16.22 -15.98 4.39
CA ILE A 140 17.04 -17.11 4.82
C ILE A 140 18.51 -16.64 4.81
N PRO A 141 19.19 -16.47 5.96
CA PRO A 141 20.63 -16.24 5.97
C PRO A 141 21.33 -17.50 5.43
N ASP A 142 22.38 -17.33 4.63
CA ASP A 142 23.32 -18.42 4.35
C ASP A 142 23.80 -19.01 5.70
N GLU A 143 23.66 -20.33 5.87
CA GLU A 143 24.18 -21.08 7.03
C GLU A 143 25.70 -21.02 7.14
#